data_AF-A0A3D2SRT2-F1
#
_entry.id   AF-A0A3D2SRT2-F1
#
_cell.length_a   1.000
_cell.length_b   1.000
_cell.length_c   1.000
_cell.angle_alpha   90.00
_cell.angle_beta   90.00
_cell.angle_gamma   90.00
#
_symmetry.space_group_name_H-M   'P 1'
#
loop_
_entity.id
_entity.type
_entity.pdbx_description
1 polymer ?
#
loop_
_entity_poly.entity_id
_entity_poly.type
_entity_poly.pdbx_seq_one_letter_code
_entity_poly.pdbx_strand_id
1 'polypeptide(L)' 'MTKRVPISFEFFPPKTDAGAEKLKIVHQELQLLNPEFFSIT' A
#
# COMPACT_ATOMS: atom_id res chain seq x y z
N MET A 1 -26.07 -9.50 3.05
CA MET A 1 -25.03 -9.10 2.08
C MET A 1 -24.33 -7.87 2.64
N THR A 2 -23.16 -8.02 3.26
CA THR A 2 -22.33 -6.87 3.65
C THR A 2 -21.76 -6.23 2.39
N LYS A 3 -22.03 -4.94 2.16
CA LYS A 3 -21.41 -4.20 1.04
C LYS A 3 -19.90 -4.18 1.26
N ARG A 4 -19.14 -4.65 0.27
CA ARG A 4 -17.67 -4.53 0.27
C ARG A 4 -17.34 -3.07 -0.06
N VAL A 5 -16.58 -2.41 0.80
CA VAL A 5 -16.08 -1.04 0.54
C VAL A 5 -14.74 -1.18 -0.17
N PRO A 6 -14.59 -0.66 -1.41
CA PRO A 6 -13.31 -0.68 -2.09
C PRO A 6 -12.31 0.23 -1.37
N ILE A 7 -11.05 -0.20 -1.32
CA ILE A 7 -9.95 0.56 -0.70
C ILE A 7 -8.76 0.60 -1.64
N SER A 8 -7.96 1.65 -1.55
CA SER A 8 -6.70 1.83 -2.26
C SER A 8 -5.73 2.62 -1.37
N PHE A 9 -4.44 2.52 -1.67
CA PHE A 9 -3.37 3.17 -0.91
C PHE A 9 -2.46 3.97 -1.83
N GLU A 10 -2.08 5.17 -1.40
CA GLU A 10 -1.13 6.03 -2.10
C GLU A 10 0.13 6.23 -1.25
N PHE A 11 1.29 6.07 -1.89
CA PHE A 11 2.59 6.25 -1.26
C PHE A 11 3.35 7.45 -1.83
N PHE A 12 4.30 7.94 -1.06
CA PHE A 12 5.29 8.91 -1.52
C PHE A 12 6.61 8.18 -1.86
N PRO A 13 7.37 8.64 -2.86
CA PRO A 13 8.68 8.08 -3.17
C PRO A 13 9.61 8.11 -1.94
N PRO A 14 10.23 6.99 -1.57
CA PRO A 14 11.20 6.98 -0.49
C PRO A 14 12.45 7.77 -0.90
N LYS A 15 13.07 8.45 0.06
CA LYS A 15 14.32 9.22 -0.16
C LYS A 15 15.58 8.45 0.23
N THR A 16 15.42 7.26 0.81
CA THR A 16 16.51 6.44 1.35
C THR A 16 16.20 4.96 1.16
N ASP A 17 17.23 4.12 1.14
CA ASP A 17 17.10 2.66 1.03
C ASP A 17 16.32 2.06 2.20
N ALA A 18 16.55 2.56 3.42
CA ALA A 18 15.76 2.19 4.59
C ALA A 18 14.26 2.52 4.42
N GLY A 19 13.95 3.64 3.75
CA GLY A 19 12.58 4.00 3.39
C GLY A 19 11.99 3.04 2.36
N ALA A 20 12.78 2.61 1.37
CA ALA A 20 12.35 1.65 0.36
C ALA A 20 12.04 0.27 0.97
N GLU A 21 12.89 -0.24 1.86
CA GLU A 21 12.64 -1.52 2.54
C GLU A 21 11.43 -1.44 3.47
N LYS A 22 11.25 -0.32 4.19
CA LYS A 22 10.04 -0.10 4.98
C LYS A 22 8.79 -0.06 4.11
N LEU A 23 8.84 0.64 2.97
CA LEU A 23 7.73 0.72 2.03
C LEU A 23 7.34 -0.67 1.50
N LYS A 24 8.33 -1.51 1.18
CA LYS A 24 8.12 -2.89 0.74
C LYS A 24 7.40 -3.74 1.78
N ILE A 25 7.82 -3.66 3.05
CA ILE A 25 7.18 -4.39 4.16
C ILE A 25 5.72 -3.93 4.33
N VAL A 26 5.50 -2.61 4.40
CA VAL A 26 4.15 -2.02 4.56
C VAL A 26 3.25 -2.41 3.38
N HIS A 27 3.77 -2.39 2.15
CA HIS A 27 3.02 -2.83 0.98
C HIS A 27 2.56 -4.29 1.10
N GLN A 28 3.43 -5.20 1.54
CA GLN A 28 3.10 -6.61 1.75
C GLN A 28 2.00 -6.80 2.81
N GLU A 29 2.07 -6.05 3.91
CA GLU A 29 1.05 -6.10 4.98
C GLU A 29 -0.30 -5.57 4.47
N LEU A 30 -0.32 -4.45 3.76
CA LEU A 30 -1.54 -3.83 3.25
C LEU A 30 -2.17 -4.61 2.09
N GLN A 31 -1.38 -5.37 1.32
CA GLN A 31 -1.89 -6.24 0.25
C GLN A 31 -2.86 -7.30 0.78
N LEU A 32 -2.72 -7.73 2.04
CA LEU A 32 -3.63 -8.69 2.68
C LEU A 32 -5.07 -8.16 2.81
N LEU A 33 -5.26 -6.84 2.75
CA LEU A 33 -6.58 -6.20 2.76
C LEU A 33 -7.27 -6.21 1.38
N ASN A 34 -6.60 -6.76 0.35
CA ASN A 34 -7.09 -6.85 -1.03
C ASN A 34 -7.59 -5.50 -1.59
N PRO A 35 -6.74 -4.46 -1.62
CA PRO A 35 -7.07 -3.17 -2.23
C PRO A 35 -7.25 -3.32 -3.75
N GLU A 36 -7.93 -2.35 -4.36
CA GLU A 36 -8.10 -2.31 -5.81
C GLU A 36 -6.78 -1.97 -6.52
N PHE A 37 -6.01 -1.04 -5.95
CA PHE A 37 -4.70 -0.64 -6.48
C PHE A 37 -3.84 0.05 -5.42
N PHE A 38 -2.57 0.22 -5.77
CA PHE A 38 -1.60 1.06 -5.08
C PHE A 38 -1.10 2.14 -6.06
N SER A 39 -0.92 3.37 -5.58
CA SER A 39 -0.32 4.48 -6.34
C SER A 39 0.95 4.99 -5.66
N ILE A 40 1.83 5.60 -6.46
CA ILE A 40 2.99 6.39 -5.99
C ILE A 40 2.87 7.76 -6.65
N THR A 41 3.08 8.82 -5.86
CA THR A 41 3.11 10.21 -6.34
C THR A 41 4.44 10.65 -6.93
#